data_AF-A0A3M1P4D7-F1
#
_entry.id   AF-A0A3M1P4D7-F1
#
_cell.length_a   1.000
_cell.length_b   1.000
_cell.length_c   1.000
_cell.angle_alpha   90.00
_cell.angle_beta   90.00
_cell.angle_gamma   90.00
#
_symmetry.space_group_name_H-M   'P 1'
#
loop_
_entity.id
_entity.type
_entity.pdbx_description
1 polymer ?
#
loop_
_entity_poly.entity_id
_entity_poly.type
_entity_poly.pdbx_seq_one_letter_code
_entity_poly.pdbx_strand_id
1 'polypeptide(L)'
;MLSPLFSGIFLTALLATIMSTVDSLSLLSAITVGYDLLPAITRVDKQATVNTRRGLVIMAVLSILLAITFPSVIQLWFILGNIFIPPMLFPVIACYYPRLRPSPPWILANLILPFLISLAFLGISIYQSESLTNIQMVWDLPPMYPGLLISTIIFILGLLIKNKKNKSR
;
A
#
# COMPACT_ATOMS: atom_id res chain seq x y z
N MET A 1 -3.37 9.10 37.47
CA MET A 1 -2.28 10.05 37.16
C MET A 1 -0.98 9.39 37.58
N LEU A 2 -0.03 9.19 36.66
CA LEU A 2 1.28 8.63 37.01
C LEU A 2 2.05 9.63 37.89
N SER A 3 2.97 9.14 38.72
CA SER A 3 3.88 10.04 39.45
C SER A 3 4.70 10.88 38.45
N PRO A 4 5.19 12.08 38.86
CA PRO A 4 5.94 12.95 37.95
C PRO A 4 7.15 12.27 37.29
N LEU A 5 7.87 11.42 38.02
CA LEU A 5 9.02 10.67 37.52
C LEU A 5 8.62 9.68 36.43
N PHE A 6 7.60 8.85 36.68
CA PHE A 6 7.15 7.85 35.71
C PHE A 6 6.50 8.49 34.49
N SER A 7 5.86 9.64 34.64
CA SER A 7 5.30 10.41 33.52
C SER A 7 6.42 10.90 32.57
N GLY A 8 7.54 11.35 33.12
CA GLY A 8 8.71 11.76 32.33
C GLY A 8 9.34 10.60 31.57
N ILE A 9 9.56 9.47 32.24
CA ILE A 9 10.11 8.25 31.60
C ILE A 9 9.15 7.73 30.52
N PHE A 10 7.85 7.71 30.79
CA PHE A 10 6.84 7.27 29.84
C PHE A 10 6.82 8.15 28.58
N LEU A 11 6.82 9.48 28.75
CA LEU A 11 6.79 10.41 27.61
C LEU A 11 8.08 10.33 26.78
N THR A 12 9.25 10.24 27.43
CA THR A 12 10.53 10.13 26.74
C THR A 12 10.64 8.81 25.97
N ALA A 13 10.21 7.69 26.56
CA ALA A 13 10.16 6.39 25.88
C ALA A 13 9.19 6.39 24.69
N LEU A 14 8.01 7.00 24.85
CA LEU A 14 7.02 7.15 23.77
C LEU A 14 7.59 7.96 22.61
N LEU A 15 8.18 9.13 22.89
CA LEU A 15 8.79 9.98 21.87
C LEU A 15 9.98 9.29 21.19
N ALA A 16 10.82 8.58 21.94
CA ALA A 16 11.94 7.82 21.37
C ALA A 16 11.44 6.74 20.40
N THR A 17 10.37 6.03 20.74
CA THR A 17 9.76 5.01 19.87
C THR A 17 9.17 5.63 18.60
N ILE A 18 8.48 6.77 18.73
CA ILE A 18 7.94 7.50 17.57
C ILE A 18 9.08 8.00 16.68
N MET A 19 10.13 8.59 17.24
CA MET A 19 11.25 9.11 16.46
C MET A 19 11.98 7.99 15.71
N SER A 20 12.18 6.83 16.34
CA SER A 20 12.82 5.68 15.69
C SER A 20 12.00 5.12 14.52
N THR A 21 10.67 5.07 14.65
CA THR A 21 9.79 4.63 13.56
C THR A 21 9.70 5.67 12.43
N VAL A 22 9.62 6.95 12.78
CA VAL A 22 9.62 8.05 11.79
C VAL A 22 10.93 8.07 10.99
N ASP A 23 12.08 7.95 11.65
CA ASP A 23 13.38 7.98 10.96
C ASP A 23 13.53 6.81 9.97
N SER A 24 13.25 5.58 10.42
CA SER A 24 13.36 4.39 9.58
C SER A 24 12.37 4.38 8.41
N LEU A 25 11.11 4.76 8.63
CA LEU A 25 10.09 4.81 7.55
C LEU A 25 10.31 5.99 6.59
N SER A 26 10.81 7.13 7.08
CA SER A 26 11.16 8.26 6.23
C SER A 26 12.31 7.91 5.29
N LEU A 27 13.35 7.23 5.78
CA LEU A 27 14.46 6.78 4.94
C LEU A 27 14.01 5.71 3.92
N LEU A 28 13.23 4.72 4.34
CA LEU A 28 12.73 3.67 3.45
C LEU A 28 11.90 4.28 2.30
N SER A 29 10.94 5.14 2.64
CA SER A 29 10.10 5.79 1.64
C SER A 29 10.88 6.77 0.76
N ALA A 30 11.86 7.48 1.30
CA ALA A 30 12.75 8.35 0.53
C ALA A 30 13.59 7.56 -0.49
N ILE A 31 14.05 6.35 -0.16
CA ILE A 31 14.76 5.48 -1.09
C ILE A 31 13.79 4.95 -2.16
N THR A 32 12.60 4.48 -1.78
CA THR A 32 11.62 4.00 -2.77
C THR A 32 11.22 5.11 -3.76
N VAL A 33 10.90 6.31 -3.27
CA VAL A 33 10.52 7.42 -4.16
C VAL A 33 11.71 7.98 -4.90
N GLY A 34 12.83 8.17 -4.23
CA GLY A 34 14.04 8.77 -4.77
C GLY A 34 14.76 7.90 -5.80
N TYR A 35 14.95 6.62 -5.50
CA TYR A 35 15.77 5.73 -6.31
C TYR A 35 14.94 4.89 -7.29
N ASP A 36 13.76 4.41 -6.88
CA ASP A 36 12.96 3.53 -7.73
C ASP A 36 11.97 4.31 -8.60
N LEU A 37 11.26 5.30 -8.03
CA LEU A 37 10.15 5.98 -8.71
C LEU A 37 10.59 7.20 -9.53
N LEU A 38 11.40 8.09 -8.95
CA LEU A 38 11.84 9.34 -9.59
C LEU A 38 12.56 9.12 -10.93
N PRO A 39 13.55 8.21 -11.03
CA PRO A 39 14.26 7.97 -12.29
C PRO A 39 13.37 7.33 -13.35
N ALA A 40 12.39 6.50 -12.95
CA ALA A 40 11.45 5.88 -13.87
C ALA A 40 10.54 6.91 -14.57
N ILE A 41 10.21 8.01 -13.89
CA ILE A 41 9.33 9.07 -14.41
C ILE A 41 10.14 10.15 -15.14
N THR A 42 11.20 10.64 -14.51
CA THR A 42 11.91 11.85 -14.98
C THR A 42 13.10 11.56 -15.88
N ARG A 43 13.52 10.29 -16.00
CA ARG A 43 14.74 9.85 -16.72
C ARG A 43 16.02 10.58 -16.28
N VAL A 44 16.01 11.14 -15.07
CA VAL A 44 17.18 11.80 -14.46
C VAL A 44 18.24 10.75 -14.13
N ASP A 45 19.51 11.14 -14.23
CA ASP A 45 20.64 10.30 -13.88
C ASP A 45 20.50 9.66 -12.49
N LYS A 46 20.99 8.42 -12.37
CA LYS A 46 20.96 7.62 -11.14
C LYS A 46 21.96 8.12 -10.09
N GLN A 47 21.93 9.41 -9.78
CA GLN A 47 22.61 9.94 -8.60
C GLN A 47 21.80 9.56 -7.36
N ALA A 48 22.13 8.39 -6.79
CA ALA A 48 21.38 7.79 -5.69
C ALA A 48 21.19 8.77 -4.51
N THR A 49 22.25 9.47 -4.10
CA THR A 49 22.21 10.39 -2.95
C THR A 49 21.31 11.60 -3.17
N VAL A 50 21.42 12.25 -4.33
CA VAL A 50 20.62 13.44 -4.66
C VAL A 50 19.15 13.07 -4.80
N ASN A 51 18.85 11.96 -5.47
CA ASN A 51 17.48 11.55 -5.69
C ASN A 51 16.82 11.03 -4.39
N THR A 52 17.55 10.34 -3.50
CA THR A 52 17.04 9.99 -2.17
C THR A 52 16.74 11.23 -1.32
N ARG A 53 17.60 12.26 -1.35
CA ARG A 53 17.33 13.52 -0.66
C ARG A 53 16.05 14.20 -1.19
N ARG A 54 15.84 14.19 -2.52
CA ARG A 54 14.59 14.67 -3.13
C ARG A 54 13.39 13.82 -2.71
N GLY A 55 13.54 12.50 -2.70
CA GLY A 55 12.54 11.55 -2.22
C GLY A 55 12.12 11.83 -0.77
N LEU A 56 13.07 12.17 0.10
CA LEU A 56 12.81 12.54 1.50
C LEU A 56 11.94 13.80 1.61
N VAL A 57 12.23 14.84 0.82
CA VAL A 57 11.42 16.06 0.79
C VAL A 57 10.02 15.77 0.27
N ILE A 58 9.89 15.00 -0.83
CA ILE A 58 8.60 14.62 -1.40
C ILE A 58 7.76 13.84 -0.39
N MET A 59 8.35 12.83 0.26
CA MET A 59 7.65 12.01 1.24
C MET A 59 7.28 12.77 2.51
N ALA A 60 8.12 13.71 2.97
CA ALA A 60 7.80 14.57 4.11
C ALA A 60 6.60 15.47 3.80
N VAL A 61 6.53 16.06 2.61
CA VAL A 61 5.39 16.88 2.19
C VAL A 61 4.12 16.02 2.06
N LEU A 62 4.21 14.85 1.41
CA LEU A 62 3.07 13.93 1.26
C LEU A 62 2.56 13.42 2.61
N SER A 63 3.44 13.08 3.55
CA SER A 63 3.04 12.59 4.88
C SER A 63 2.34 13.67 5.70
N ILE A 64 2.84 14.91 5.67
CA ILE A 64 2.18 16.06 6.33
C ILE A 64 0.81 16.32 5.70
N LEU A 65 0.72 16.31 4.37
CA LEU A 65 -0.55 16.49 3.67
C LEU A 65 -1.57 15.41 4.09
N LEU A 66 -1.17 14.14 4.09
CA LEU A 66 -2.03 13.04 4.52
C LEU A 66 -2.44 13.18 5.98
N ALA A 67 -1.52 13.53 6.88
CA ALA A 67 -1.79 13.72 8.30
C ALA A 67 -2.81 14.84 8.58
N ILE A 68 -2.84 15.89 7.76
CA ILE A 68 -3.82 16.98 7.88
C ILE A 68 -5.17 16.57 7.26
N THR A 69 -5.16 15.81 6.15
CA THR A 69 -6.40 15.41 5.47
C THR A 69 -7.21 14.35 6.22
N PHE A 70 -6.55 13.42 6.91
CA PHE A 70 -7.22 12.31 7.61
C PHE A 70 -7.26 12.57 9.12
N PRO A 71 -8.44 12.79 9.73
CA PRO A 71 -8.56 13.10 11.15
C PRO A 71 -8.28 11.89 12.06
N SER A 72 -8.21 10.67 11.50
CA SER A 72 -7.98 9.43 12.23
C SER A 72 -6.96 8.53 11.54
N VAL A 73 -5.94 8.11 12.29
CA VAL A 73 -4.92 7.15 11.83
C VAL A 73 -5.54 5.80 11.49
N ILE A 74 -6.55 5.38 12.25
CA ILE A 74 -7.25 4.10 12.04
C ILE A 74 -7.97 4.11 10.68
N GLN A 75 -8.59 5.24 10.33
CA GLN A 75 -9.26 5.39 9.04
C GLN A 75 -8.27 5.35 7.87
N LEU A 76 -7.13 6.03 8.01
CA LEU A 76 -6.08 6.01 6.99
C LEU A 76 -5.59 4.59 6.74
N TRP A 77 -5.30 3.81 7.81
CA TRP A 77 -4.90 2.41 7.66
C TRP A 77 -6.01 1.52 7.10
N PHE A 78 -7.27 1.76 7.47
CA PHE A 78 -8.41 1.03 6.90
C PHE A 78 -8.50 1.24 5.38
N ILE A 79 -8.42 2.49 4.91
CA ILE A 79 -8.50 2.82 3.48
C ILE A 79 -7.32 2.21 2.72
N LEU A 80 -6.09 2.41 3.20
CA LEU A 80 -4.89 1.88 2.54
C LEU A 80 -4.90 0.35 2.49
N GLY A 81 -5.26 -0.32 3.60
CA GLY A 81 -5.33 -1.78 3.66
C GLY A 81 -6.34 -2.34 2.65
N ASN A 82 -7.54 -1.75 2.57
CA ASN A 82 -8.57 -2.25 1.68
C ASN A 82 -8.23 -2.13 0.19
N ILE A 83 -7.46 -1.10 -0.19
CA ILE A 83 -7.13 -0.83 -1.60
C ILE A 83 -5.87 -1.58 -2.04
N PHE A 84 -4.83 -1.65 -1.19
CA PHE A 84 -3.52 -2.19 -1.59
C PHE A 84 -3.32 -3.68 -1.29
N ILE A 85 -4.02 -4.27 -0.30
CA ILE A 85 -3.89 -5.71 0.00
C ILE A 85 -4.35 -6.58 -1.18
N PRO A 86 -5.53 -6.35 -1.79
CA PRO A 86 -6.02 -7.22 -2.87
C PRO A 86 -5.08 -7.39 -4.07
N PRO A 87 -4.56 -6.31 -4.69
CA PRO A 87 -3.68 -6.45 -5.85
C PRO A 87 -2.32 -7.06 -5.50
N MET A 88 -1.81 -6.85 -4.28
CA MET A 88 -0.44 -7.25 -3.91
C MET A 88 -0.32 -8.67 -3.36
N LEU A 89 -1.38 -9.24 -2.79
CA LEU A 89 -1.32 -10.53 -2.09
C LEU A 89 -0.71 -11.66 -2.95
N PHE A 90 -1.26 -11.90 -4.13
CA PHE A 90 -0.81 -12.99 -5.00
C PHE A 90 0.53 -12.73 -5.70
N PRO A 91 0.86 -11.52 -6.20
CA PRO A 91 2.18 -11.22 -6.75
C PRO A 91 3.31 -11.41 -5.75
N VAL A 92 3.09 -11.07 -4.47
CA VAL A 92 4.07 -11.32 -3.41
C VAL A 92 4.28 -12.83 -3.22
N ILE A 93 3.20 -13.62 -3.16
CA ILE A 93 3.29 -15.10 -3.10
C ILE A 93 4.06 -15.66 -4.30
N ALA A 94 3.81 -15.15 -5.50
CA ALA A 94 4.51 -15.55 -6.72
C ALA A 94 6.02 -15.23 -6.71
N CYS A 95 6.45 -14.23 -5.92
CA CYS A 95 7.87 -13.94 -5.71
C CYS A 95 8.54 -14.99 -4.82
N TYR A 96 7.84 -15.46 -3.77
CA TYR A 96 8.34 -16.54 -2.90
C TYR A 96 8.28 -17.92 -3.56
N TYR A 97 7.30 -18.15 -4.44
CA TYR A 97 7.11 -19.43 -5.14
C TYR A 97 7.18 -19.25 -6.66
N PRO A 98 8.38 -19.25 -7.28
CA PRO A 98 8.56 -18.99 -8.72
C PRO A 98 7.78 -19.95 -9.63
N ARG A 99 7.49 -21.17 -9.17
CA ARG A 99 6.65 -22.14 -9.89
C ARG A 99 5.24 -21.59 -10.14
N LEU A 100 4.70 -20.85 -9.17
CA LEU A 100 3.38 -20.21 -9.18
C LEU A 100 3.40 -18.82 -9.81
N ARG A 101 4.43 -18.45 -10.57
CA ARG A 101 4.47 -17.14 -11.24
C ARG A 101 3.72 -17.18 -12.57
N PRO A 102 2.59 -16.45 -12.76
CA PRO A 102 1.94 -16.30 -14.06
C PRO A 102 2.83 -15.53 -15.04
N SER A 103 2.43 -15.45 -16.31
CA SER A 103 3.16 -14.61 -17.26
C SER A 103 3.02 -13.11 -16.91
N PRO A 104 3.98 -12.25 -17.32
CA PRO A 104 3.99 -10.83 -16.96
C PRO A 104 2.67 -10.05 -17.18
N PRO A 105 1.92 -10.21 -18.29
CA PRO A 105 0.68 -9.47 -18.48
C PRO A 105 -0.40 -9.83 -17.45
N TRP A 106 -0.44 -11.09 -16.98
CA TRP A 106 -1.40 -11.53 -15.95
C TRP A 106 -1.04 -10.97 -14.57
N ILE A 107 0.26 -10.83 -14.27
CA ILE A 107 0.71 -10.19 -13.03
C ILE A 107 0.31 -8.71 -13.04
N LEU A 108 0.51 -8.01 -14.16
CA LEU A 108 0.09 -6.61 -14.30
C LEU A 108 -1.43 -6.46 -14.19
N ALA A 109 -2.21 -7.32 -14.85
CA ALA A 109 -3.66 -7.34 -14.72
C ALA A 109 -4.10 -7.57 -13.26
N ASN A 110 -3.40 -8.46 -12.54
CA ASN A 110 -3.66 -8.75 -11.14
C ASN A 110 -3.26 -7.60 -10.19
N LEU A 111 -2.36 -6.71 -10.60
CA LEU A 111 -2.03 -5.51 -9.84
C LEU A 111 -3.03 -4.38 -10.08
N ILE A 112 -3.53 -4.24 -11.31
CA ILE A 112 -4.35 -3.08 -11.70
C ILE A 112 -5.84 -3.34 -11.45
N LEU A 113 -6.37 -4.49 -11.90
CA LEU A 113 -7.82 -4.73 -11.86
C LEU A 113 -8.36 -4.82 -10.42
N PRO A 114 -7.79 -5.65 -9.52
CA PRO A 114 -8.24 -5.71 -8.13
C PRO A 114 -8.16 -4.37 -7.40
N PHE A 115 -7.11 -3.59 -7.66
CA PHE A 115 -6.96 -2.23 -7.14
C PHE A 115 -8.12 -1.33 -7.57
N LEU A 116 -8.44 -1.29 -8.87
CA LEU A 116 -9.53 -0.48 -9.39
C LEU A 116 -10.90 -0.90 -8.85
N ILE A 117 -11.15 -2.21 -8.70
CA ILE A 117 -12.40 -2.69 -8.12
C ILE A 117 -12.52 -2.29 -6.65
N SER A 118 -11.48 -2.52 -5.84
CA SER A 118 -11.50 -2.12 -4.42
C SER A 118 -11.60 -0.60 -4.25
N LEU A 119 -10.96 0.17 -5.13
CA LEU A 119 -11.09 1.63 -5.14
C LEU A 119 -12.51 2.07 -5.50
N ALA A 120 -13.13 1.46 -6.51
CA ALA A 120 -14.51 1.77 -6.90
C ALA A 120 -15.50 1.43 -5.77
N PHE A 121 -15.35 0.26 -5.15
CA PHE A 121 -16.19 -0.15 -4.03
C PHE A 121 -16.05 0.77 -2.82
N LEU A 122 -14.81 1.21 -2.52
CA LEU A 122 -14.55 2.17 -1.47
C LEU A 122 -15.14 3.56 -1.80
N GLY A 123 -15.06 4.00 -3.06
CA GLY A 123 -15.71 5.23 -3.51
C GLY A 123 -17.23 5.20 -3.35
N ILE A 124 -17.87 4.08 -3.68
CA ILE A 124 -19.31 3.87 -3.45
C ILE A 124 -19.62 3.87 -1.95
N SER A 125 -18.80 3.20 -1.13
CA SER A 125 -18.96 3.16 0.33
C SER A 125 -18.90 4.56 0.92
N ILE A 126 -17.94 5.38 0.50
CA ILE A 126 -17.81 6.78 0.94
C ILE A 126 -19.02 7.61 0.49
N TYR A 127 -19.49 7.43 -0.75
CA TYR A 127 -20.64 8.19 -1.26
C TYR A 127 -21.95 7.87 -0.54
N GLN A 128 -22.14 6.63 -0.10
CA GLN A 128 -23.31 6.22 0.69
C GLN A 128 -23.20 6.61 2.17
N SER A 129 -22.01 6.98 2.63
CA SER A 129 -21.78 7.31 4.03
C SER A 129 -22.17 8.77 4.34
N GLU A 130 -22.98 8.99 5.37
CA GLU A 130 -23.36 10.33 5.82
C GLU A 130 -22.18 11.15 6.37
N SER A 131 -21.10 10.49 6.79
CA SER A 131 -19.87 11.14 7.25
C SER A 131 -18.63 10.29 6.99
N LEU A 132 -17.48 10.95 6.79
CA LEU A 132 -16.18 10.28 6.69
C LEU A 132 -15.80 9.53 7.97
N THR A 133 -16.39 9.86 9.12
CA THR A 133 -16.10 9.23 10.42
C THR A 133 -16.77 7.88 10.61
N ASN A 134 -17.81 7.57 9.84
CA ASN A 134 -18.54 6.30 9.92
C ASN A 134 -18.81 5.80 8.51
N ILE A 135 -17.78 5.20 7.90
CA ILE A 135 -17.89 4.65 6.54
C ILE A 135 -18.86 3.47 6.62
N GLN A 136 -20.07 3.67 6.08
CA GLN A 136 -21.03 2.61 5.88
C GLN A 136 -20.46 1.67 4.81
N MET A 137 -20.26 0.42 5.21
CA MET A 137 -19.76 -0.60 4.29
C MET A 137 -20.89 -1.01 3.36
N VAL A 138 -20.60 -1.08 2.07
CA VAL A 138 -21.55 -1.66 1.10
C VAL A 138 -21.74 -3.14 1.47
N TRP A 139 -22.98 -3.49 1.82
CA TRP A 139 -23.37 -4.85 2.24
C TRP A 139 -22.61 -5.40 3.46
N ASP A 140 -22.18 -4.53 4.37
CA ASP A 140 -21.35 -4.92 5.53
C ASP A 140 -20.03 -5.61 5.15
N LEU A 141 -19.61 -5.49 3.89
CA LEU A 141 -18.39 -6.07 3.37
C LEU A 141 -17.31 -4.98 3.16
N PRO A 142 -16.13 -5.15 3.78
CA PRO A 142 -14.95 -4.37 3.46
C PRO A 142 -14.64 -4.35 1.94
N PRO A 143 -14.30 -3.18 1.36
CA PRO A 143 -13.95 -3.04 -0.06
C PRO A 143 -12.81 -3.96 -0.55
N MET A 144 -12.00 -4.50 0.37
CA MET A 144 -10.98 -5.50 0.08
C MET A 144 -11.52 -6.79 -0.54
N TYR A 145 -12.69 -7.26 -0.10
CA TYR A 145 -13.25 -8.56 -0.50
C TYR A 145 -13.53 -8.68 -2.00
N PRO A 146 -14.26 -7.76 -2.65
CA PRO A 146 -14.48 -7.85 -4.10
C PRO A 146 -13.18 -7.79 -4.90
N GLY A 147 -12.21 -6.97 -4.47
CA GLY A 147 -10.88 -6.94 -5.09
C GLY A 147 -10.15 -8.28 -4.95
N LEU A 148 -10.18 -8.89 -3.77
CA LEU A 148 -9.50 -10.19 -3.52
C LEU A 148 -10.10 -11.31 -4.35
N LEU A 149 -11.43 -11.35 -4.50
CA LEU A 149 -12.10 -12.32 -5.35
C LEU A 149 -11.59 -12.20 -6.80
N ILE A 150 -11.53 -10.98 -7.33
CA ILE A 150 -11.09 -10.74 -8.70
C ILE A 150 -9.60 -11.04 -8.85
N SER A 151 -8.78 -10.71 -7.86
CA SER A 151 -7.36 -11.08 -7.86
C SER A 151 -7.18 -12.59 -7.90
N THR A 152 -7.94 -13.34 -7.10
CA THR A 152 -7.89 -14.80 -7.09
C THR A 152 -8.23 -15.39 -8.46
N ILE A 153 -9.29 -14.88 -9.10
CA ILE A 153 -9.72 -15.32 -10.43
C ILE A 153 -8.64 -15.05 -11.48
N ILE A 154 -8.11 -13.82 -11.55
CA ILE A 154 -7.09 -13.44 -12.52
C ILE A 154 -5.82 -14.27 -12.34
N PHE A 155 -5.39 -14.47 -11.09
CA PHE A 155 -4.18 -15.23 -10.79
C PHE A 155 -4.31 -16.70 -11.20
N ILE A 156 -5.44 -17.35 -10.90
CA ILE A 156 -5.71 -18.74 -11.30
C ILE A 156 -5.77 -18.86 -12.83
N LEU A 157 -6.48 -17.96 -13.52
CA LEU A 157 -6.53 -17.96 -14.99
C LEU A 157 -5.14 -17.82 -15.60
N GLY A 158 -4.30 -16.93 -15.06
CA GLY A 158 -2.92 -16.75 -15.48
C GLY A 158 -2.06 -18.02 -15.32
N LEU A 159 -2.27 -18.78 -14.24
CA LEU A 159 -1.60 -20.07 -14.02
C LEU A 159 -2.05 -21.16 -15.00
N LEU A 160 -3.36 -21.28 -15.23
CA LEU A 160 -3.92 -22.29 -16.14
C LEU A 160 -3.42 -22.10 -17.58
N ILE A 161 -3.37 -20.86 -18.05
CA ILE A 161 -2.91 -20.52 -19.40
C ILE A 161 -1.41 -20.81 -19.56
N LYS A 162 -0.60 -20.52 -18.53
CA LYS A 162 0.83 -20.87 -18.51
C LYS A 162 1.04 -22.38 -18.63
N ASN A 163 0.29 -23.17 -17.88
CA ASN A 163 0.40 -24.64 -17.91
C ASN A 163 0.00 -25.22 -19.27
N LYS A 164 -1.03 -24.68 -19.93
CA LYS A 164 -1.40 -25.09 -21.30
C LYS A 164 -0.26 -24.82 -22.30
N LYS A 165 0.40 -23.67 -22.21
CA LYS A 165 1.51 -23.30 -23.10
C LYS A 165 2.75 -24.17 -22.90
N ASN A 166 3.02 -24.64 -21.68
CA ASN A 166 4.12 -25.56 -21.39
C ASN A 166 3.85 -27.00 -21.86
N LYS A 167 2.58 -27.41 -22.06
CA LYS A 167 2.21 -28.76 -22.49
C LYS A 167 2.16 -28.92 -24.02
N SER A 168 2.15 -27.81 -24.79
CA SER A 168 2.16 -27.83 -26.26
C SER A 168 3.55 -27.61 -26.87
N ARG A 169 4.61 -27.64 -26.05
CA ARG A 169 6.02 -27.65 -26.44
C ARG A 169 6.61 -28.98 -25.99
#